data_AF-A0A3M6B2R1-F1
#
_entry.id   AF-A0A3M6B2R1-F1
#
_cell.length_a   1.000
_cell.length_b   1.000
_cell.length_c   1.000
_cell.angle_alpha   90.00
_cell.angle_beta   90.00
_cell.angle_gamma   90.00
#
_symmetry.space_group_name_H-M   'P 1'
#
loop_
_entity.id
_entity.type
_entity.pdbx_description
1 polymer ?
#
loop_
_entity_poly.entity_id
_entity_poly.type
_entity_poly.pdbx_seq_one_letter_code
_entity_poly.pdbx_strand_id
1 'polypeptide(L)'
;MRHMVGGHAERVDDEVVLRFEFPERPGALFNFLNRLGGRWTISMFHYRNHGAADGRVVAGLIVPEEERHLVGAALDEIGYPYWDESENPAYRLFLG
;
A
#
# COMPACT_ATOMS: atom_id res chain seq x y z
N MET A 1 -26.73 5.09 12.49
CA MET A 1 -26.00 5.98 13.44
C MET A 1 -24.51 5.65 13.29
N ARG A 2 -23.71 6.63 12.85
CA ARG A 2 -22.26 6.51 12.59
C ARG A 2 -21.52 6.84 13.89
N HIS A 3 -20.80 5.90 14.51
CA HIS A 3 -19.69 6.19 15.45
C HIS A 3 -18.86 4.91 15.67
N MET A 4 -17.60 4.92 15.22
CA MET A 4 -16.48 4.21 15.83
C MET A 4 -15.23 4.96 15.35
N VAL A 5 -14.99 6.16 15.89
CA VAL A 5 -14.01 6.42 16.96
C VAL A 5 -12.72 5.64 16.71
N GLY A 6 -11.70 6.36 16.22
CA GLY A 6 -10.33 5.90 16.12
C GLY A 6 -9.86 5.39 17.48
N GLY A 7 -9.92 4.08 17.64
CA GLY A 7 -9.19 3.36 18.65
C GLY A 7 -7.95 2.86 17.94
N HIS A 8 -6.79 3.28 18.45
CA HIS A 8 -5.46 2.73 18.17
C HIS A 8 -5.60 1.27 17.72
N ALA A 9 -5.47 1.02 16.41
CA ALA A 9 -5.70 -0.31 15.86
C ALA A 9 -4.68 -1.23 16.54
N GLU A 10 -5.20 -2.09 17.42
CA GLU A 10 -4.50 -3.17 18.09
C GLU A 10 -3.64 -3.85 17.04
N ARG A 11 -2.31 -3.73 17.23
CA ARG A 11 -1.23 -4.10 16.29
C ARG A 11 -1.75 -4.86 15.08
N VAL A 12 -1.81 -4.19 13.94
CA VAL A 12 -1.92 -4.93 12.68
C VAL A 12 -0.56 -5.60 12.48
N ASP A 13 -0.35 -6.73 13.16
CA ASP A 13 0.94 -7.44 13.19
C ASP A 13 1.35 -7.93 11.79
N ASP A 14 0.41 -7.93 10.83
CA ASP A 14 0.52 -8.38 9.44
C ASP A 14 0.34 -7.29 8.38
N GLU A 15 0.46 -6.01 8.75
CA GLU A 15 0.44 -4.93 7.77
C GLU A 15 1.81 -4.70 7.13
N VAL A 16 1.82 -4.70 5.79
CA VAL A 16 2.97 -4.29 4.98
C VAL A 16 2.63 -2.96 4.31
N VAL A 17 3.44 -1.94 4.59
CA VAL A 17 3.29 -0.61 4.00
C VAL A 17 4.28 -0.44 2.87
N LEU A 18 3.76 -0.23 1.66
CA LEU A 18 4.54 -0.14 0.45
C LEU A 18 4.29 1.19 -0.24
N ARG A 19 5.37 1.86 -0.63
CA ARG A 19 5.31 3.07 -1.45
C ARG A 19 5.66 2.72 -2.89
N PHE A 20 4.89 3.22 -3.84
CA PHE A 20 5.08 3.04 -5.26
C PHE A 20 5.20 4.38 -5.97
N GLU A 21 6.00 4.39 -7.03
CA GLU A 21 6.09 5.51 -7.96
C GLU A 21 5.54 5.09 -9.32
N PHE A 22 4.54 5.84 -9.78
CA PHE A 22 3.87 5.60 -11.04
C PHE A 22 4.27 6.67 -12.05
N PRO A 23 4.69 6.27 -13.26
CA PRO A 23 4.80 7.21 -14.36
C PRO A 23 3.42 7.76 -14.66
N GLU A 24 3.32 9.01 -15.14
CA GLU A 24 2.08 9.69 -15.48
C GLU A 24 1.38 9.04 -16.70
N ARG A 25 0.86 7.82 -16.50
CA ARG A 25 0.19 7.00 -17.50
C ARG A 25 -1.19 6.59 -16.99
N PRO A 26 -2.27 6.90 -17.72
CA PRO A 26 -3.61 6.49 -17.32
C PRO A 26 -3.71 4.95 -17.26
N GLY A 27 -4.30 4.44 -16.16
CA GLY A 27 -4.57 3.02 -15.97
C GLY A 27 -3.53 2.22 -15.17
N ALA A 28 -2.34 2.77 -14.91
CA ALA A 28 -1.30 2.09 -14.14
C ALA A 28 -1.75 1.74 -12.71
N LEU A 29 -2.44 2.69 -12.07
CA LEU A 29 -3.00 2.54 -10.73
C LEU A 29 -4.08 1.44 -10.65
N PHE A 30 -4.95 1.38 -11.65
CA PHE A 30 -6.04 0.40 -11.66
C PHE A 30 -5.52 -1.02 -11.87
N ASN A 31 -4.52 -1.21 -12.74
CA ASN A 31 -3.85 -2.50 -12.91
C ASN A 31 -3.16 -2.95 -11.61
N PHE A 32 -2.48 -2.03 -10.93
CA PHE A 32 -1.89 -2.27 -9.62
C PHE A 32 -2.91 -2.73 -8.58
N LEU A 33 -4.03 -2.01 -8.44
CA LEU A 33 -5.09 -2.35 -7.50
C LEU A 33 -5.73 -3.72 -7.80
N ASN A 34 -5.93 -4.06 -9.07
CA ASN A 34 -6.48 -5.37 -9.43
C ASN A 34 -5.51 -6.52 -9.10
N ARG A 35 -4.21 -6.32 -9.33
CA ARG A 35 -3.20 -7.36 -9.02
C ARG A 35 -3.06 -7.59 -7.53
N LEU A 36 -2.97 -6.52 -6.74
CA LEU A 36 -2.80 -6.63 -5.29
C LEU A 36 -4.09 -6.94 -4.56
N GLY A 37 -5.18 -6.23 -4.87
CA GLY A 37 -6.49 -6.45 -4.27
C GLY A 37 -7.11 -7.80 -4.63
N GLY A 38 -6.63 -8.45 -5.70
CA GLY A 38 -7.00 -9.83 -6.02
C GLY A 38 -6.31 -10.90 -5.16
N ARG A 39 -5.25 -10.53 -4.43
CA ARG A 39 -4.41 -11.46 -3.64
C ARG A 39 -4.44 -11.16 -2.15
N TRP A 40 -4.33 -9.88 -1.78
CA TRP A 40 -4.30 -9.42 -0.39
C TRP A 40 -5.31 -8.30 -0.14
N THR A 41 -5.73 -8.19 1.11
CA THR A 41 -6.64 -7.12 1.53
C THR A 41 -5.89 -5.80 1.63
N ILE A 42 -6.40 -4.76 0.98
CA ILE A 42 -5.85 -3.41 1.08
C ILE A 42 -6.44 -2.73 2.32
N SER A 43 -5.62 -2.48 3.34
CA SER A 43 -6.00 -1.77 4.57
C SER A 43 -5.94 -0.25 4.40
N MET A 44 -4.95 0.24 3.65
CA MET A 44 -4.72 1.65 3.42
C MET A 44 -4.41 1.90 1.94
N PHE A 45 -4.91 3.01 1.41
CA PHE A 45 -4.51 3.48 0.08
C PHE A 45 -4.49 5.00 0.01
N HIS A 46 -3.31 5.56 -0.23
CA HIS A 46 -3.08 6.98 -0.41
C HIS A 46 -2.44 7.24 -1.77
N TYR A 47 -3.13 8.00 -2.62
CA TYR A 47 -2.61 8.47 -3.89
C TYR A 47 -2.39 9.99 -3.83
N ARG A 48 -1.18 10.44 -4.20
CA ARG A 48 -0.87 11.85 -4.35
C ARG A 48 -0.34 12.12 -5.75
N ASN A 49 -1.12 12.91 -6.50
CA ASN A 49 -0.66 13.46 -7.77
C ASN A 49 0.11 14.75 -7.50
N HIS A 50 1.42 14.77 -7.74
CA HIS A 50 2.19 16.01 -7.74
C HIS A 50 2.30 16.43 -9.20
N GLY A 51 1.47 17.39 -9.62
CA GLY A 51 1.43 17.83 -11.01
C GLY A 51 2.79 18.33 -11.48
N ALA A 52 3.52 17.47 -12.21
CA ALA A 52 4.57 17.79 -13.18
C ALA A 52 5.27 16.55 -13.78
N ALA A 53 5.29 15.36 -13.15
CA ALA A 53 5.93 14.19 -13.77
C ALA A 53 5.60 12.81 -13.13
N ASP A 54 5.41 12.72 -11.81
CA ASP A 54 5.38 11.42 -11.12
C ASP A 54 4.28 11.34 -10.04
N GLY A 55 3.48 10.29 -10.10
CA GLY A 55 2.44 9.98 -9.12
C GLY A 55 3.01 9.09 -8.01
N ARG A 56 2.78 9.44 -6.74
CA ARG A 56 3.19 8.58 -5.61
C ARG A 56 1.98 7.95 -4.96
N VAL A 57 2.12 6.66 -4.66
CA VAL A 57 1.10 5.86 -3.98
C VAL A 57 1.71 5.24 -2.76
N VAL A 58 0.93 5.18 -1.69
CA VAL A 58 1.23 4.38 -0.51
C VAL A 58 0.06 3.43 -0.32
N ALA A 59 0.35 2.14 -0.22
CA ALA A 59 -0.64 1.10 0.01
C ALA A 59 -0.24 0.30 1.26
N GLY A 60 -1.20 0.10 2.17
CA GLY A 60 -1.12 -0.86 3.25
C GLY A 60 -1.81 -2.15 2.81
N LEU A 61 -1.13 -3.27 2.96
CA LEU A 61 -1.65 -4.60 2.64
C LEU A 61 -1.63 -5.45 3.89
N ILE A 62 -2.72 -6.16 4.16
CA ILE A 62 -2.76 -7.22 5.17
C ILE A 62 -2.27 -8.50 4.50
N VAL A 63 -1.05 -8.90 4.84
CA VAL A 63 -0.38 -10.07 4.28
C VAL A 63 -0.07 -11.05 5.40
N PRO A 64 -0.67 -12.25 5.40
CA PRO A 64 -0.33 -13.30 6.35
C PRO A 64 1.18 -13.57 6.38
N GLU A 65 1.76 -13.83 7.55
CA GLU A 65 3.21 -14.10 7.70
C GLU A 65 3.71 -15.17 6.71
N GLU A 66 2.91 -16.22 6.50
CA GLU A 66 3.21 -17.30 5.55
C GLU A 66 3.30 -16.84 4.09
N GLU A 67 2.64 -15.74 3.71
CA GLU A 67 2.62 -15.21 2.34
C GLU A 67 3.55 -14.01 2.14
N ARG A 68 4.17 -13.46 3.20
CA ARG A 68 5.05 -12.28 3.08
C ARG A 68 6.18 -12.47 2.09
N HIS A 69 6.70 -13.68 1.97
CA HIS A 69 7.75 -14.04 1.01
C HIS A 69 7.30 -13.91 -0.46
N LEU A 70 5.99 -13.94 -0.73
CA LEU A 70 5.40 -13.78 -2.06
C LEU A 70 5.22 -12.32 -2.47
N VAL A 71 5.25 -11.39 -1.51
CA VAL A 71 5.04 -9.95 -1.76
C VAL A 71 6.07 -9.45 -2.76
N GLY A 72 7.37 -9.67 -2.51
CA GLY A 72 8.43 -9.24 -3.42
C GLY A 72 8.21 -9.73 -4.85
N ALA A 73 7.91 -11.02 -5.03
CA ALA A 73 7.64 -11.59 -6.35
C ALA A 73 6.41 -10.97 -7.04
N ALA A 74 5.35 -10.67 -6.29
CA ALA A 74 4.17 -10.00 -6.84
C ALA A 74 4.46 -8.55 -7.26
N LEU A 75 5.30 -7.83 -6.50
CA LEU A 75 5.72 -6.46 -6.83
C LEU A 75 6.68 -6.43 -8.03
N ASP A 76 7.60 -7.38 -8.12
CA ASP A 76 8.48 -7.54 -9.27
C ASP A 76 7.69 -7.81 -10.55
N GLU A 77 6.60 -8.59 -10.47
CA GLU A 77 5.71 -8.84 -11.60
C GLU A 77 4.93 -7.59 -12.05
N ILE A 78 4.63 -6.69 -11.10
CA ILE A 78 4.02 -5.38 -11.39
C ILE A 78 5.01 -4.46 -12.12
N GLY A 79 6.30 -4.55 -11.79
CA GLY A 79 7.37 -3.85 -12.49
C GLY A 79 7.44 -2.34 -12.25
N TYR A 80 6.82 -1.84 -11.18
CA TYR A 80 6.96 -0.45 -10.74
C TYR A 80 7.98 -0.32 -9.61
N PRO A 81 8.74 0.77 -9.56
CA PRO A 81 9.61 1.07 -8.42
C PRO A 81 8.79 1.10 -7.12
N TYR A 82 9.26 0.35 -6.13
CA TYR A 82 8.63 0.26 -4.83
C TYR A 82 9.63 0.35 -3.68
N TRP A 83 9.14 0.77 -2.52
CA TRP A 83 9.90 0.85 -1.29
C TRP A 83 9.07 0.30 -0.14
N ASP A 84 9.70 -0.51 0.70
CA ASP A 84 9.12 -0.94 1.97
C ASP A 84 9.23 0.20 2.98
N GLU A 85 8.09 0.65 3.47
CA GLU A 85 7.96 1.71 4.47
C GLU A 85 7.29 1.16 5.75
N SER A 86 7.22 -0.16 5.93
CA SER A 86 6.58 -0.82 7.08
C SER A 86 7.27 -0.50 8.42
N GLU A 87 8.58 -0.22 8.37
CA GLU A 87 9.37 0.23 9.52
C GLU A 87 9.38 1.75 9.70
N ASN A 88 8.77 2.52 8.80
CA ASN A 88 8.82 3.97 8.85
C ASN A 88 7.83 4.50 9.90
N PRO A 89 8.32 5.11 11.00
CA PRO A 89 7.47 5.55 12.09
C PRO A 89 6.53 6.69 11.67
N ALA A 90 6.90 7.50 10.67
CA ALA A 90 6.03 8.56 10.16
C ALA A 90 4.76 7.99 9.54
N TYR A 91 4.84 6.86 8.84
CA TYR A 91 3.66 6.24 8.24
C TYR A 91 2.74 5.62 9.29
N ARG A 92 3.28 5.02 10.36
CA ARG A 92 2.49 4.59 11.52
C ARG A 92 1.71 5.74 12.18
N LEU A 93 2.26 6.97 12.15
CA LEU A 93 1.62 8.18 12.67
C LEU A 93 0.49 8.72 11.77
N PHE A 94 0.57 8.52 10.45
CA PHE A 94 -0.50 8.90 9.51
C PHE A 94 -1.61 7.85 9.40
N LEU A 95 -1.34 6.62 9.86
CA LEU A 95 -2.23 5.46 9.77
C LEU A 95 -3.33 5.39 10.84
N GLY A 96 -3.21 6.17 11.94
CA GLY A 96 -4.29 6.50 12.89
C GLY A 96 -5.07 5.33 13.49
#